data_AF-A0A523QWT5-F1
#
_entry.id   AF-A0A523QWT5-F1
#
_cell.length_a   1.000
_cell.length_b   1.000
_cell.length_c   1.000
_cell.angle_alpha   90.00
_cell.angle_beta   90.00
_cell.angle_gamma   90.00
#
_symmetry.space_group_name_H-M   'P 1'
#
loop_
_entity.id
_entity.type
_entity.pdbx_description
1 polymer ?
#
loop_
_entity_poly.entity_id
_entity_poly.type
_entity_poly.pdbx_seq_one_letter_code
_entity_poly.pdbx_strand_id
1 'polypeptide(L)'
;MKTFNMEKQSKELFYECLKGINFVKSVDDVTGLYNSNVDTVFRIVFQKAKKPKYFLVETKINGQPRFTRQAVNQIMINLREMKEDSYGIFIAPFISPESADICKNNNIGYADFAGNCYISFSNVFIQKEGNPNPYKKEQDLKSLFSPKSERLLRVLLNSGSKEWKVADLSKAADISYGLVSKVKRNLMDREWVESETIGFQLVKPFELLNAWVENYTYRRNNVREYYSLLGISEIEAAIIASAQQTNIRVGLTGF
;
A
#
# COMPACT_ATOMS: atom_id res chain seq x y z
N MET A 1 -18.10 -12.99 -4.32
CA MET A 1 -18.29 -12.50 -5.71
C MET A 1 -17.08 -11.74 -6.28
N LYS A 2 -16.42 -10.82 -5.53
CA LYS A 2 -15.21 -10.11 -6.02
C LYS A 2 -13.96 -11.00 -6.18
N THR A 3 -13.75 -11.97 -5.29
CA THR A 3 -12.56 -12.84 -5.30
C THR A 3 -12.52 -13.75 -6.54
N PHE A 4 -13.65 -14.36 -6.90
CA PHE A 4 -13.77 -15.24 -8.08
C PHE A 4 -13.50 -14.52 -9.41
N ASN A 5 -13.87 -13.23 -9.51
CA ASN A 5 -13.56 -12.43 -10.70
C ASN A 5 -12.06 -12.13 -10.80
N MET A 6 -11.41 -11.87 -9.66
CA MET A 6 -10.00 -11.49 -9.63
C MET A 6 -9.05 -12.65 -9.90
N GLU A 7 -9.38 -13.86 -9.45
CA GLU A 7 -8.61 -15.06 -9.79
C GLU A 7 -8.62 -15.29 -11.31
N LYS A 8 -9.80 -15.20 -11.95
CA LYS A 8 -9.95 -15.27 -13.41
C LYS A 8 -9.13 -14.20 -14.13
N GLN A 9 -9.22 -12.94 -13.68
CA GLN A 9 -8.44 -11.83 -14.24
C GLN A 9 -6.93 -12.02 -14.06
N SER A 10 -6.51 -12.63 -12.95
CA SER A 10 -5.09 -12.90 -12.68
C SER A 10 -4.56 -14.00 -13.57
N LYS A 11 -5.35 -15.05 -13.82
CA LYS A 11 -5.02 -16.07 -14.84
C LYS A 11 -4.88 -15.43 -16.21
N GLU A 12 -5.84 -14.60 -16.63
CA GLU A 12 -5.80 -13.89 -17.92
C GLU A 12 -4.57 -12.98 -18.04
N LEU A 13 -4.27 -12.16 -17.03
CA LEU A 13 -3.07 -11.32 -16.99
C LEU A 13 -1.81 -12.17 -17.16
N PHE A 14 -1.71 -13.26 -16.40
CA PHE A 14 -0.55 -14.13 -16.45
C PHE A 14 -0.37 -14.77 -17.83
N TYR A 15 -1.46 -15.24 -18.45
CA TYR A 15 -1.44 -15.72 -19.83
C TYR A 15 -0.99 -14.64 -20.82
N GLU A 16 -1.49 -13.40 -20.70
CA GLU A 16 -1.10 -12.28 -21.56
C GLU A 16 0.39 -11.90 -21.39
N CYS A 17 0.90 -11.89 -20.16
CA CYS A 17 2.33 -11.68 -19.90
C CYS A 17 3.21 -12.72 -20.59
N LEU A 18 2.74 -13.96 -20.72
CA LEU A 18 3.48 -15.06 -21.33
C LEU A 18 3.32 -15.13 -22.86
N LYS A 19 2.19 -14.71 -23.43
CA LYS A 19 1.97 -14.67 -24.89
C LYS A 19 3.00 -13.81 -25.62
N GLY A 20 3.51 -12.76 -24.98
CA GLY A 20 4.56 -11.91 -25.53
C GLY A 20 5.95 -12.57 -25.58
N ILE A 21 6.10 -13.79 -25.06
CA ILE A 21 7.40 -14.46 -24.93
C ILE A 21 7.55 -15.54 -26.01
N ASN A 22 8.27 -15.20 -27.09
CA ASN A 22 8.45 -16.06 -28.28
C ASN A 22 9.05 -17.44 -28.00
N PHE A 23 9.68 -17.68 -26.84
CA PHE A 23 10.29 -18.96 -26.49
C PHE A 23 9.42 -19.84 -25.57
N VAL A 24 8.20 -19.42 -25.24
CA VAL A 24 7.20 -20.26 -24.58
C VAL A 24 6.59 -21.21 -25.62
N LYS A 25 6.54 -22.50 -25.31
CA LYS A 25 5.95 -23.56 -26.16
C LYS A 25 4.53 -23.91 -25.72
N SER A 26 4.31 -24.08 -24.42
CA SER A 26 2.99 -24.34 -23.86
C SER A 26 2.87 -23.80 -22.44
N VAL A 27 1.64 -23.48 -22.04
CA VAL A 27 1.27 -23.07 -20.68
C VAL A 27 0.04 -23.88 -20.31
N ASP A 28 0.17 -24.72 -19.29
CA ASP A 28 -0.90 -25.60 -18.81
C ASP A 28 -1.29 -25.19 -17.38
N ASP A 29 -2.58 -24.98 -17.10
CA ASP A 29 -3.08 -24.85 -15.71
C ASP A 29 -3.13 -26.24 -15.08
N VAL A 30 -2.26 -26.47 -14.09
CA VAL A 30 -2.12 -27.75 -13.37
C VAL A 30 -2.55 -27.63 -11.91
N THR A 31 -3.30 -26.59 -11.56
CA THR A 31 -3.71 -26.31 -10.17
C THR A 31 -4.37 -27.52 -9.52
N GLY A 32 -5.24 -28.23 -10.24
CA GLY A 32 -5.95 -29.42 -9.73
C GLY A 32 -5.06 -30.64 -9.43
N LEU A 33 -3.78 -30.61 -9.82
CA LEU A 33 -2.81 -31.67 -9.50
C LEU A 33 -2.10 -31.45 -8.16
N TYR A 34 -2.20 -30.24 -7.58
CA TYR A 34 -1.59 -29.89 -6.32
C TYR A 34 -2.67 -29.64 -5.27
N ASN A 35 -2.58 -30.33 -4.13
CA ASN A 35 -3.46 -30.13 -2.98
C ASN A 35 -3.09 -28.87 -2.16
N SER A 36 -2.35 -27.95 -2.78
CA SER A 36 -1.75 -26.78 -2.15
C SER A 36 -2.76 -25.66 -1.95
N ASN A 37 -2.62 -24.88 -0.88
CA ASN A 37 -3.38 -23.65 -0.63
C ASN A 37 -2.94 -22.49 -1.56
N VAL A 38 -2.62 -22.78 -2.82
CA VAL A 38 -2.17 -21.81 -3.82
C VAL A 38 -3.33 -21.55 -4.77
N ASP A 39 -3.59 -20.29 -5.09
CA ASP A 39 -4.69 -19.93 -5.99
C ASP A 39 -4.54 -20.56 -7.38
N THR A 40 -3.33 -20.60 -7.95
CA THR A 40 -3.09 -21.19 -9.27
C THR A 40 -1.68 -21.72 -9.44
N VAL A 41 -1.54 -22.85 -10.15
CA VAL A 41 -0.24 -23.40 -10.56
C VAL A 41 -0.20 -23.57 -12.08
N PHE A 42 0.77 -22.92 -12.74
CA PHE A 42 1.01 -23.08 -14.17
C PHE A 42 2.25 -23.91 -14.44
N ARG A 43 2.14 -24.87 -15.35
CA ARG A 43 3.26 -25.60 -15.92
C ARG A 43 3.63 -24.98 -17.26
N ILE A 44 4.85 -24.49 -17.39
CA ILE A 44 5.33 -23.82 -18.60
C ILE A 44 6.45 -24.64 -19.24
N VAL A 45 6.31 -24.92 -20.53
CA VAL A 45 7.34 -25.55 -21.36
C VAL A 45 7.98 -24.48 -22.22
N PHE A 46 9.30 -24.33 -22.16
CA PHE A 46 10.06 -23.42 -23.02
C PHE A 46 10.74 -24.19 -24.16
N GLN A 47 10.83 -23.59 -25.36
CA GLN A 47 11.28 -24.26 -26.59
C GLN A 47 12.68 -24.92 -26.50
N LYS A 48 13.59 -24.35 -25.70
CA LYS A 48 14.97 -24.86 -25.52
C LYS A 48 15.24 -25.45 -24.14
N ALA A 49 14.22 -25.55 -23.28
CA ALA A 49 14.38 -26.10 -21.94
C ALA A 49 14.18 -27.62 -21.94
N LYS A 50 15.06 -28.35 -21.22
CA LYS A 50 14.96 -29.82 -21.07
C LYS A 50 13.82 -30.25 -20.14
N LYS A 51 13.41 -29.38 -19.22
CA LYS A 51 12.36 -29.65 -18.23
C LYS A 51 11.36 -28.47 -18.21
N PRO A 52 10.07 -28.74 -17.93
CA PRO A 52 9.10 -27.68 -17.67
C PRO A 52 9.47 -26.95 -16.37
N LYS A 53 9.02 -25.71 -16.25
CA LYS A 53 9.09 -24.93 -15.02
C LYS A 53 7.67 -24.68 -14.49
N TYR A 54 7.52 -24.69 -13.18
CA TYR A 54 6.23 -24.50 -12.52
C TYR A 54 6.16 -23.09 -11.93
N PHE A 55 5.00 -22.46 -12.05
CA PHE A 55 4.76 -21.10 -11.57
C PHE A 55 3.60 -21.14 -10.57
N LEU A 56 3.90 -20.83 -9.32
CA LEU A 56 2.90 -20.73 -8.26
C LEU A 56 2.45 -19.27 -8.21
N VAL A 57 1.18 -19.05 -8.51
CA VAL A 57 0.59 -17.72 -8.57
C VAL A 57 -0.35 -17.57 -7.38
N GLU A 58 -0.04 -16.60 -6.53
CA GLU A 58 -0.90 -16.20 -5.41
C GLU A 58 -1.47 -14.82 -5.72
N THR A 59 -2.79 -14.66 -5.56
CA THR A 59 -3.48 -13.41 -5.86
C THR A 59 -4.06 -12.78 -4.60
N LYS A 60 -3.84 -11.48 -4.39
CA LYS A 60 -4.51 -10.73 -3.32
C LYS A 60 -5.26 -9.51 -3.88
N ILE A 61 -6.33 -9.14 -3.18
CA ILE A 61 -7.19 -7.98 -3.53
C ILE A 61 -6.48 -6.63 -3.36
N ASN A 62 -5.30 -6.64 -2.74
CA ASN A 62 -4.54 -5.47 -2.37
C ASN A 62 -3.04 -5.83 -2.40
N GLY A 63 -2.22 -5.01 -3.05
CA GLY A 63 -0.77 -5.18 -3.12
C GLY A 63 -0.01 -4.27 -2.15
N GLN A 64 -0.62 -3.94 -1.01
CA GLN A 64 0.04 -3.22 0.09
C GLN A 64 0.91 -4.19 0.92
N PRO A 65 1.97 -3.70 1.60
CA PRO A 65 3.00 -4.53 2.26
C PRO A 65 2.45 -5.70 3.09
N ARG A 66 1.42 -5.47 3.91
CA ARG A 66 0.83 -6.50 4.75
C ARG A 66 0.31 -7.70 3.95
N PHE A 67 -0.38 -7.44 2.83
CA PHE A 67 -0.93 -8.48 1.96
C PHE A 67 0.17 -9.15 1.13
N THR A 68 1.16 -8.37 0.70
CA THR A 68 2.34 -8.88 -0.01
C THR A 68 3.10 -9.89 0.85
N ARG A 69 3.36 -9.58 2.13
CA ARG A 69 4.02 -10.53 3.04
C ARG A 69 3.22 -11.81 3.25
N GLN A 70 1.90 -11.69 3.39
CA GLN A 70 1.02 -12.86 3.48
C GLN A 70 1.14 -13.75 2.24
N ALA A 71 1.08 -13.16 1.04
CA ALA A 71 1.23 -13.89 -0.21
C ALA A 71 2.63 -14.51 -0.35
N VAL A 72 3.68 -13.75 -0.06
CA VAL A 72 5.07 -14.22 -0.09
C VAL A 72 5.28 -15.41 0.86
N ASN A 73 4.78 -15.34 2.09
CA ASN A 73 4.88 -16.44 3.04
C ASN A 73 4.13 -17.68 2.55
N GLN A 74 2.93 -17.51 1.99
CA GLN A 74 2.15 -18.62 1.43
C GLN A 74 2.90 -19.27 0.26
N ILE A 75 3.43 -18.47 -0.67
CA ILE A 75 4.24 -18.95 -1.80
C ILE A 75 5.46 -19.72 -1.30
N MET A 76 6.22 -19.19 -0.34
CA MET A 76 7.42 -19.84 0.17
C MET A 76 7.14 -21.19 0.83
N ILE A 77 6.05 -21.32 1.59
CA ILE A 77 5.64 -22.59 2.19
C ILE A 77 5.37 -23.61 1.07
N ASN A 78 4.56 -23.25 0.09
CA ASN A 78 4.20 -24.16 -1.00
C ASN A 78 5.39 -24.50 -1.91
N LEU A 79 6.31 -23.56 -2.16
CA LEU A 79 7.53 -23.81 -2.93
C LEU A 79 8.44 -24.85 -2.26
N ARG A 80 8.47 -24.91 -0.92
CA ARG A 80 9.25 -25.92 -0.18
C ARG A 80 8.66 -27.32 -0.27
N GLU A 81 7.34 -27.41 -0.47
CA GLU A 81 6.63 -28.69 -0.58
C GLU A 81 6.68 -29.28 -2.00
N MET A 82 6.95 -28.43 -3.02
CA MET A 82 7.09 -28.88 -4.40
C MET A 82 8.41 -29.61 -4.63
N LYS A 83 8.36 -30.66 -5.47
CA LYS A 83 9.55 -31.43 -5.89
C LYS A 83 10.12 -30.91 -7.21
N GLU A 84 9.32 -30.15 -7.93
CA GLU A 84 9.59 -29.61 -9.25
C GLU A 84 10.39 -28.29 -9.17
N ASP A 85 11.02 -27.91 -10.29
CA ASP A 85 11.63 -26.57 -10.41
C ASP A 85 10.54 -25.52 -10.54
N SER A 86 10.29 -24.82 -9.42
CA SER A 86 9.15 -23.93 -9.24
C SER A 86 9.58 -22.50 -8.96
N TYR A 87 8.78 -21.54 -9.41
CA TYR A 87 8.97 -20.11 -9.19
C TYR A 87 7.68 -19.45 -8.70
N GLY A 88 7.79 -18.61 -7.68
CA GLY A 88 6.64 -17.92 -7.09
C GLY A 88 6.36 -16.59 -7.74
N ILE A 89 5.09 -16.28 -7.97
CA ILE A 89 4.62 -15.00 -8.49
C ILE A 89 3.45 -14.48 -7.66
N PHE A 90 3.54 -13.24 -7.22
CA PHE A 90 2.47 -12.52 -6.55
C PHE A 90 1.73 -11.61 -7.53
N ILE A 91 0.39 -11.70 -7.57
CA ILE A 91 -0.46 -10.82 -8.38
C ILE A 91 -1.41 -10.01 -7.50
N ALA A 92 -1.51 -8.71 -7.77
CA ALA A 92 -2.49 -7.83 -7.15
C ALA A 92 -2.93 -6.74 -8.12
N PRO A 93 -4.02 -5.99 -7.83
CA PRO A 93 -4.43 -4.88 -8.69
C PRO A 93 -3.33 -3.83 -8.94
N PHE A 94 -2.55 -3.54 -7.91
CA PHE A 94 -1.37 -2.69 -7.99
C PHE A 94 -0.38 -3.06 -6.91
N ILE A 95 0.91 -3.11 -7.25
CA ILE A 95 2.00 -3.41 -6.33
C ILE A 95 2.72 -2.11 -6.00
N SER A 96 2.74 -1.69 -4.73
CA SER A 96 3.50 -0.50 -4.32
C SER A 96 5.02 -0.74 -4.43
N PRO A 97 5.85 0.32 -4.50
CA PRO A 97 7.30 0.17 -4.49
C PRO A 97 7.80 -0.67 -3.30
N GLU A 98 7.27 -0.44 -2.10
CA GLU A 98 7.66 -1.21 -0.91
C GLU A 98 7.26 -2.69 -1.02
N SER A 99 6.08 -2.98 -1.60
CA SER A 99 5.66 -4.34 -1.89
C SER A 99 6.52 -5.01 -2.96
N ALA A 100 6.94 -4.28 -4.00
CA ALA A 100 7.86 -4.76 -5.01
C ALA A 100 9.20 -5.17 -4.37
N ASP A 101 9.72 -4.35 -3.45
CA ASP A 101 10.95 -4.66 -2.71
C ASP A 101 10.79 -5.89 -1.82
N ILE A 102 9.64 -6.05 -1.14
CA ILE A 102 9.34 -7.26 -0.36
C ILE A 102 9.41 -8.51 -1.26
N CYS A 103 8.81 -8.48 -2.44
CA CYS A 103 8.86 -9.59 -3.40
C CYS A 103 10.30 -9.87 -3.86
N LYS A 104 11.02 -8.83 -4.31
CA LYS A 104 12.41 -8.92 -4.80
C LYS A 104 13.34 -9.52 -3.74
N ASN A 105 13.26 -9.04 -2.50
CA ASN A 105 14.08 -9.50 -1.38
C ASN A 105 13.83 -10.97 -1.01
N ASN A 106 12.68 -11.53 -1.38
CA ASN A 106 12.33 -12.94 -1.15
C ASN A 106 12.46 -13.81 -2.41
N ASN A 107 13.10 -13.32 -3.48
CA ASN A 107 13.22 -14.01 -4.78
C ASN A 107 11.86 -14.44 -5.37
N ILE A 108 10.82 -13.65 -5.13
CA ILE A 108 9.47 -13.87 -5.65
C ILE A 108 9.18 -12.83 -6.72
N GLY A 109 8.64 -13.29 -7.85
CA GLY A 109 8.18 -12.40 -8.91
C GLY A 109 6.89 -11.69 -8.53
N TYR A 110 6.57 -10.59 -9.22
CA TYR A 110 5.27 -9.96 -9.11
C TYR A 110 4.76 -9.48 -10.46
N ALA A 111 3.46 -9.35 -10.57
CA ALA A 111 2.81 -8.64 -11.67
C ALA A 111 1.56 -7.91 -11.14
N ASP A 112 1.25 -6.76 -11.74
CA ASP A 112 0.02 -6.05 -11.44
C ASP A 112 -0.77 -5.70 -12.70
N PHE A 113 -2.03 -5.33 -12.50
CA PHE A 113 -2.91 -4.94 -13.59
C PHE A 113 -2.62 -3.52 -14.13
N ALA A 114 -1.67 -2.79 -13.54
CA ALA A 114 -1.12 -1.56 -14.11
C ALA A 114 -0.05 -1.84 -15.18
N GLY A 115 0.39 -3.10 -15.30
CA GLY A 115 1.47 -3.50 -16.19
C GLY A 115 2.86 -3.39 -15.57
N ASN A 116 2.96 -3.13 -14.26
CA ASN A 116 4.22 -3.31 -13.54
C ASN A 116 4.46 -4.79 -13.29
N CYS A 117 5.68 -5.25 -13.52
CA CYS A 117 6.06 -6.62 -13.22
C CYS A 117 7.55 -6.75 -12.96
N TYR A 118 7.89 -7.80 -12.22
CA TYR A 118 9.24 -8.28 -12.01
C TYR A 118 9.21 -9.80 -12.04
N ILE A 119 9.92 -10.40 -12.98
CA ILE A 119 10.05 -11.85 -13.11
C ILE A 119 11.51 -12.13 -13.36
N SER A 120 12.17 -12.77 -12.39
CA SER A 120 13.59 -13.09 -12.44
C SER A 120 13.80 -14.53 -11.98
N PHE A 121 14.03 -15.42 -12.95
CA PHE A 121 14.30 -16.84 -12.68
C PHE A 121 15.28 -17.40 -13.71
N SER A 122 16.18 -18.27 -13.26
CA SER A 122 17.17 -18.93 -14.14
C SER A 122 17.95 -17.88 -14.98
N ASN A 123 17.73 -17.83 -16.29
CA ASN A 123 18.33 -16.88 -17.23
C ASN A 123 17.30 -15.87 -17.81
N VAL A 124 16.11 -15.80 -17.24
CA VAL A 124 15.02 -14.91 -17.66
C VAL A 124 14.93 -13.76 -16.67
N PHE A 125 14.95 -12.54 -17.21
CA PHE A 125 14.77 -11.31 -16.46
C PHE A 125 13.79 -10.40 -17.19
N ILE A 126 12.70 -10.03 -16.53
CA ILE A 126 11.67 -9.13 -17.02
C ILE A 126 11.37 -8.12 -15.92
N GLN A 127 11.50 -6.84 -16.22
CA GLN A 127 11.13 -5.75 -15.31
C GLN A 127 10.40 -4.67 -16.09
N LYS A 128 9.22 -4.30 -15.62
CA LYS A 128 8.46 -3.13 -16.07
C LYS A 128 8.01 -2.37 -14.82
N GLU A 129 8.37 -1.10 -14.74
CA GLU A 129 8.12 -0.26 -13.58
C GLU A 129 7.72 1.16 -14.02
N GLY A 130 7.14 1.91 -13.08
CA GLY A 130 6.76 3.30 -13.30
C GLY A 130 5.34 3.50 -13.82
N ASN A 131 4.57 2.43 -14.07
CA ASN A 131 3.16 2.59 -14.40
C ASN A 131 2.39 3.03 -13.16
N PRO A 132 1.68 4.17 -13.21
CA PRO A 132 0.94 4.66 -12.06
C PRO A 132 -0.24 3.73 -11.77
N ASN A 133 -0.59 3.59 -10.49
CA ASN A 133 -1.73 2.77 -10.07
C ASN A 133 -3.05 3.23 -10.75
N PRO A 134 -3.61 2.45 -11.70
CA PRO A 134 -4.86 2.79 -12.38
C PRO A 134 -6.06 2.46 -11.49
N TYR A 135 -5.87 1.55 -10.53
CA TYR A 135 -6.79 1.25 -9.43
C TYR A 135 -6.52 2.14 -8.23
N LYS A 136 -5.99 3.36 -8.43
CA LYS A 136 -6.17 4.45 -7.50
C LYS A 136 -7.67 4.50 -7.23
N LYS A 137 -8.11 3.83 -6.16
CA LYS A 137 -9.18 4.37 -5.35
C LYS A 137 -8.62 5.69 -4.91
N GLU A 138 -8.86 6.72 -5.71
CA GLU A 138 -8.61 8.10 -5.33
C GLU A 138 -9.17 8.32 -3.92
N GLN A 139 -10.25 7.61 -3.56
CA GLN A 139 -10.80 7.57 -2.21
C GLN A 139 -9.84 7.13 -1.08
N ASP A 140 -8.96 6.14 -1.19
CA ASP A 140 -8.26 5.65 0.02
C ASP A 140 -7.08 6.56 0.42
N LEU A 141 -6.22 6.95 -0.53
CA LEU A 141 -5.16 7.94 -0.27
C LEU A 141 -5.72 9.36 -0.11
N LYS A 142 -6.67 9.83 -0.95
CA LYS A 142 -7.31 11.14 -0.71
C LYS A 142 -8.12 11.15 0.58
N SER A 143 -8.68 10.01 1.02
CA SER A 143 -9.32 9.93 2.34
C SER A 143 -8.30 9.92 3.47
N LEU A 144 -7.11 9.30 3.29
CA LEU A 144 -6.06 9.31 4.30
C LEU A 144 -5.48 10.71 4.50
N PHE A 145 -5.31 11.47 3.41
CA PHE A 145 -4.83 12.85 3.42
C PHE A 145 -5.95 13.90 3.25
N SER A 146 -7.18 13.53 3.62
CA SER A 146 -8.29 14.48 3.69
C SER A 146 -8.11 15.42 4.90
N PRO A 147 -8.64 16.66 4.87
CA PRO A 147 -8.43 17.63 5.95
C PRO A 147 -8.74 17.10 7.35
N LYS A 148 -9.79 16.27 7.50
CA LYS A 148 -10.14 15.66 8.81
C LYS A 148 -9.16 14.56 9.20
N SER A 149 -8.77 13.68 8.26
CA SER A 149 -7.82 12.60 8.54
C SER A 149 -6.43 13.12 8.87
N GLU A 150 -5.99 14.19 8.19
CA GLU A 150 -4.71 14.83 8.45
C GLU A 150 -4.56 15.33 9.89
N ARG A 151 -5.65 15.73 10.56
CA ARG A 151 -5.61 16.10 11.98
C ARG A 151 -5.13 14.93 12.84
N LEU A 152 -5.62 13.73 12.55
CA LEU A 152 -5.14 12.51 13.20
C LEU A 152 -3.67 12.24 12.87
N LEU A 153 -3.26 12.40 11.61
CA LEU A 153 -1.87 12.21 11.21
C LEU A 153 -0.93 13.19 11.94
N ARG A 154 -1.33 14.46 12.12
CA ARG A 154 -0.60 15.44 12.93
C ARG A 154 -0.48 15.00 14.38
N VAL A 155 -1.56 14.51 14.98
CA VAL A 155 -1.51 14.01 16.36
C VAL A 155 -0.52 12.86 16.49
N LEU A 156 -0.55 11.89 15.57
CA LEU A 156 0.40 10.77 15.56
C LEU A 156 1.85 11.26 15.43
N LEU A 157 2.14 12.07 14.41
CA LEU A 157 3.49 12.59 14.13
C LEU A 157 4.05 13.46 15.26
N ASN A 158 3.22 14.28 15.90
CA ASN A 158 3.65 15.15 17.01
C ASN A 158 3.75 14.42 18.36
N SER A 159 3.25 13.18 18.46
CA SER A 159 3.23 12.42 19.72
C SER A 159 4.40 11.46 19.90
N GLY A 160 5.30 11.35 18.91
CA GLY A 160 6.41 10.40 18.92
C GLY A 160 5.93 8.95 19.03
N SER A 161 6.66 8.13 19.79
CA SER A 161 6.40 6.70 20.00
C SER A 161 5.25 6.39 20.96
N LYS A 162 4.20 7.21 20.97
CA LYS A 162 3.05 7.02 21.86
C LYS A 162 2.06 5.99 21.30
N GLU A 163 1.65 5.05 22.14
CA GLU A 163 0.52 4.17 21.86
C GLU A 163 -0.82 4.92 22.02
N TRP A 164 -1.71 4.76 21.04
CA TRP A 164 -3.01 5.40 21.00
C TRP A 164 -4.16 4.41 20.99
N LYS A 165 -5.12 4.59 21.91
CA LYS A 165 -6.45 3.99 21.77
C LYS A 165 -7.28 4.80 20.77
N VAL A 166 -8.21 4.14 20.10
CA VAL A 166 -9.12 4.79 19.13
C VAL A 166 -9.89 5.95 19.78
N ALA A 167 -10.33 5.78 21.03
CA ALA A 167 -11.04 6.82 21.78
C ALA A 167 -10.19 8.05 22.08
N ASP A 168 -8.97 7.83 22.58
CA ASP A 168 -8.06 8.91 22.93
C ASP A 168 -7.65 9.70 21.69
N LEU A 169 -7.39 9.00 20.58
CA LEU A 169 -7.03 9.64 19.32
C LEU A 169 -8.20 10.37 18.67
N SER A 170 -9.42 9.83 18.79
CA SER A 170 -10.66 10.51 18.37
C SER A 170 -10.83 11.83 19.11
N LYS A 171 -10.60 11.85 20.43
CA LYS A 171 -10.67 13.06 21.26
C LYS A 171 -9.55 14.04 20.92
N ALA A 172 -8.31 13.58 20.81
CA ALA A 172 -7.15 14.44 20.53
C ALA A 172 -7.20 15.09 19.14
N ALA A 173 -7.64 14.34 18.12
CA ALA A 173 -7.78 14.84 16.76
C ALA A 173 -9.16 15.50 16.50
N ASP A 174 -10.10 15.39 17.43
CA ASP A 174 -11.49 15.88 17.33
C ASP A 174 -12.14 15.45 16.00
N ILE A 175 -12.17 14.13 15.81
CA ILE A 175 -12.79 13.42 14.69
C ILE A 175 -13.56 12.19 15.17
N SER A 176 -14.46 11.64 14.36
CA SER A 176 -15.25 10.47 14.74
C SER A 176 -14.45 9.18 14.86
N TYR A 177 -14.85 8.29 15.77
CA TYR A 177 -14.30 6.94 15.92
C TYR A 177 -14.23 6.16 14.59
N GLY A 178 -15.28 6.24 13.78
CA GLY A 178 -15.32 5.59 12.48
C GLY A 178 -14.23 6.08 11.52
N LEU A 179 -13.91 7.38 11.55
CA LEU A 179 -12.81 7.93 10.77
C LEU A 179 -11.46 7.47 11.31
N VAL A 180 -11.27 7.44 12.64
CA VAL A 180 -10.05 6.90 13.27
C VAL A 180 -9.83 5.46 12.84
N SER A 181 -10.84 4.59 12.92
CA SER A 181 -10.73 3.18 12.53
C SER A 181 -10.41 3.01 11.04
N LYS A 182 -11.02 3.83 10.16
CA LYS A 182 -10.73 3.82 8.72
C LYS A 182 -9.28 4.23 8.44
N VAL A 183 -8.79 5.27 9.11
CA VAL A 183 -7.41 5.75 8.98
C VAL A 183 -6.44 4.71 9.55
N LYS A 184 -6.68 4.18 10.76
CA LYS A 184 -5.90 3.09 11.38
C LYS A 184 -5.72 1.92 10.41
N ARG A 185 -6.79 1.43 9.79
CA ARG A 185 -6.71 0.32 8.83
C ARG A 185 -5.80 0.65 7.63
N ASN A 186 -5.92 1.86 7.07
CA ASN A 186 -5.07 2.30 5.95
C ASN A 186 -3.59 2.39 6.33
N LEU A 187 -3.30 2.84 7.56
CA LEU A 187 -1.94 2.89 8.09
C LEU A 187 -1.40 1.46 8.35
N MET A 188 -2.22 0.56 8.91
CA MET A 188 -1.86 -0.84 9.18
C MET A 188 -1.57 -1.62 7.89
N ASP A 189 -2.37 -1.43 6.84
CA ASP A 189 -2.16 -2.12 5.55
C ASP A 189 -0.81 -1.75 4.92
N ARG A 190 -0.32 -0.53 5.20
CA ARG A 190 1.00 0.00 4.80
C ARG A 190 2.13 -0.34 5.77
N GLU A 191 1.81 -1.01 6.87
CA GLU A 191 2.75 -1.26 7.97
C GLU A 191 3.37 0.05 8.52
N TRP A 192 2.62 1.16 8.47
CA TRP A 192 3.06 2.44 9.03
C TRP A 192 2.78 2.56 10.53
N VAL A 193 1.78 1.82 10.99
CA VAL A 193 1.46 1.66 12.41
C VAL A 193 1.48 0.18 12.77
N GLU A 194 1.78 -0.11 14.03
CA GLU A 194 1.69 -1.44 14.60
C GLU A 194 0.57 -1.47 15.64
N SER A 195 -0.15 -2.60 15.71
CA SER A 195 -1.15 -2.80 16.76
C SER A 195 -0.46 -3.33 18.00
N GLU A 196 -0.79 -2.72 19.13
CA GLU A 196 -0.30 -3.10 20.45
C GLU A 196 -1.45 -3.70 21.26
N THR A 197 -1.14 -4.16 22.48
CA THR A 197 -2.09 -4.84 23.36
C THR A 197 -3.42 -4.10 23.54
N ILE A 198 -3.41 -2.76 23.52
CA ILE A 198 -4.60 -1.94 23.81
C ILE A 198 -4.89 -0.93 22.68
N GLY A 199 -3.89 -0.56 21.89
CA GLY A 199 -3.98 0.51 20.90
C GLY A 199 -3.18 0.24 19.64
N PHE A 200 -2.55 1.29 19.14
CA PHE A 200 -1.62 1.23 18.03
C PHE A 200 -0.66 2.41 18.08
N GLN A 201 0.52 2.25 17.50
CA GLN A 201 1.57 3.25 17.51
C GLN A 201 2.09 3.49 16.09
N LEU A 202 2.49 4.73 15.80
CA LEU A 202 3.21 5.07 14.58
C LEU A 202 4.64 4.54 14.65
N VAL A 203 5.03 3.70 13.69
CA VAL A 203 6.36 3.08 13.63
C VAL A 203 7.18 3.56 12.43
N LYS A 204 6.53 4.10 11.39
CA LYS A 204 7.18 4.64 10.17
C LYS A 204 6.80 6.10 9.93
N PRO A 205 7.28 7.03 10.76
CA PRO A 205 6.90 8.44 10.67
C PRO A 205 7.38 9.13 9.39
N PHE A 206 8.55 8.75 8.87
CA PHE A 206 9.13 9.38 7.67
C PHE A 206 8.41 8.94 6.40
N GLU A 207 8.03 7.67 6.30
CA GLU A 207 7.27 7.12 5.19
C GLU A 207 5.86 7.73 5.13
N LEU A 208 5.22 7.88 6.30
CA LEU A 208 3.97 8.61 6.40
C LEU A 208 4.14 10.07 5.94
N LEU A 209 5.21 10.75 6.38
CA LEU A 209 5.45 12.16 6.05
C LEU A 209 5.73 12.35 4.56
N ASN A 210 6.59 11.52 3.96
CA ASN A 210 6.91 11.55 2.53
C ASN A 210 5.65 11.36 1.68
N ALA A 211 4.86 10.32 1.99
CA ALA A 211 3.60 10.08 1.30
C ALA A 211 2.60 11.23 1.50
N TRP A 212 2.63 11.90 2.66
CA TRP A 212 1.79 13.07 2.89
C TRP A 212 2.24 14.26 2.04
N VAL A 213 3.53 14.54 1.94
CA VAL A 213 4.09 15.61 1.09
C VAL A 213 3.65 15.45 -0.37
N GLU A 214 3.71 14.24 -0.91
CA GLU A 214 3.29 13.93 -2.29
C GLU A 214 1.81 14.21 -2.57
N ASN A 215 0.97 14.18 -1.53
CA ASN A 215 -0.48 14.34 -1.64
C ASN A 215 -0.99 15.65 -1.05
N TYR A 216 -0.11 16.43 -0.41
CA TYR A 216 -0.47 17.68 0.24
C TYR A 216 -0.60 18.80 -0.79
N THR A 217 -1.62 19.64 -0.63
CA THR A 217 -1.74 20.88 -1.38
C THR A 217 -2.29 21.98 -0.50
N TYR A 218 -1.59 23.11 -0.43
CA TYR A 218 -2.06 24.29 0.29
C TYR A 218 -3.18 25.01 -0.46
N ARG A 219 -3.39 24.72 -1.75
CA ARG A 219 -4.38 25.37 -2.62
C ARG A 219 -5.84 25.13 -2.19
N ARG A 220 -6.08 24.16 -1.30
CA ARG A 220 -7.39 23.92 -0.69
C ARG A 220 -7.72 24.92 0.43
N ASN A 221 -6.73 25.68 0.90
CA ASN A 221 -6.91 26.67 1.95
C ASN A 221 -7.34 28.01 1.34
N ASN A 222 -8.22 28.73 2.03
CA ASN A 222 -8.50 30.12 1.71
C ASN A 222 -7.36 30.98 2.27
N VAL A 223 -6.41 31.34 1.40
CA VAL A 223 -5.31 32.24 1.75
C VAL A 223 -5.81 33.68 1.65
N ARG A 224 -5.57 34.46 2.71
CA ARG A 224 -5.87 35.89 2.75
C ARG A 224 -4.65 36.62 3.30
N GLU A 225 -4.31 37.73 2.69
CA GLU A 225 -3.18 38.55 3.07
C GLU A 225 -3.70 39.79 3.81
N TYR A 226 -3.06 40.10 4.93
CA TYR A 226 -3.38 41.23 5.79
C TYR A 226 -2.07 41.87 6.25
N TYR A 227 -2.11 43.17 6.56
CA TYR A 227 -0.98 43.89 7.13
C TYR A 227 -1.39 44.55 8.45
N SER A 228 -0.42 44.76 9.34
CA SER A 228 -0.58 45.48 10.59
C SER A 228 0.69 46.27 10.89
N LEU A 229 0.54 47.40 11.57
CA LEU A 229 1.66 48.20 12.07
C LEU A 229 2.14 47.76 13.45
N LEU A 230 1.43 46.81 14.08
CA LEU A 230 1.75 46.28 15.39
C LEU A 230 2.98 45.35 15.31
N GLY A 231 3.69 45.23 16.42
CA GLY A 231 4.76 44.24 16.56
C GLY A 231 4.22 42.80 16.54
N ILE A 232 5.07 41.82 16.24
CA ILE A 232 4.67 40.40 16.11
C ILE A 232 3.89 39.93 17.35
N SER A 233 4.42 40.14 18.56
CA SER A 233 3.77 39.72 19.81
C SER A 233 2.41 40.38 20.05
N GLU A 234 2.24 41.63 19.61
CA GLU A 234 0.98 42.36 19.72
C GLU A 234 -0.07 41.82 18.73
N ILE A 235 0.37 41.48 17.50
CA ILE A 235 -0.48 40.82 16.49
C ILE A 235 -0.97 39.47 17.01
N GLU A 236 -0.06 38.65 17.54
CA GLU A 236 -0.41 37.33 18.08
C GLU A 236 -1.43 37.45 19.22
N ALA A 237 -1.20 38.37 20.17
CA ALA A 237 -2.12 38.64 21.27
C ALA A 237 -3.50 39.11 20.77
N ALA A 238 -3.55 40.03 19.81
CA ALA A 238 -4.78 40.54 19.23
C ALA A 238 -5.58 39.45 18.49
N ILE A 239 -4.90 38.59 17.72
CA ILE A 239 -5.52 37.46 17.03
C ILE A 239 -6.11 36.47 18.03
N ILE A 240 -5.36 36.12 19.10
CA ILE A 240 -5.83 35.21 20.14
C ILE A 240 -7.06 35.77 20.86
N ALA A 241 -7.04 37.06 21.24
CA ALA A 241 -8.16 37.71 21.91
C ALA A 241 -9.43 37.72 21.03
N SER A 242 -9.29 38.04 19.75
CA SER A 242 -10.40 38.01 18.78
C SER A 242 -10.95 36.60 18.58
N ALA A 243 -10.08 35.59 18.48
CA ALA A 243 -10.45 34.19 18.33
C ALA A 243 -11.27 33.68 19.52
N GLN A 244 -10.93 34.09 20.75
CA GLN A 244 -11.71 33.76 21.96
C GLN A 244 -13.11 34.36 21.93
N GLN A 245 -13.26 35.63 21.53
CA GLN A 245 -14.56 36.31 21.46
C GLN A 245 -15.49 35.71 20.39
N THR A 246 -14.91 35.27 19.29
CA THR A 246 -15.64 34.71 18.14
C THR A 246 -15.80 33.20 18.19
N ASN A 247 -15.26 32.54 19.22
CA ASN A 247 -15.23 31.09 19.35
C ASN A 247 -14.59 30.38 18.14
N ILE A 248 -13.56 30.99 17.55
CA ILE A 248 -12.80 30.44 16.42
C ILE A 248 -11.53 29.79 16.98
N ARG A 249 -11.23 28.56 16.51
CA ARG A 249 -9.94 27.92 16.80
C ARG A 249 -8.87 28.50 15.89
N VAL A 250 -7.84 29.10 16.49
CA VAL A 250 -6.68 29.63 15.78
C VAL A 250 -5.43 28.82 16.13
N GLY A 251 -4.53 28.67 15.16
CA GLY A 251 -3.18 28.17 15.37
C GLY A 251 -2.21 29.14 14.72
N LEU A 252 -1.18 29.53 15.46
CA LEU A 252 -0.12 30.41 14.98
C LEU A 252 1.08 29.54 14.59
N THR A 253 1.58 29.72 13.38
CA THR A 253 2.87 29.19 12.94
C THR A 253 3.73 30.41 12.69
N GLY A 254 4.82 30.55 13.46
CA GLY A 254 5.57 31.80 13.63
C GLY A 254 5.85 32.58 12.33
N PHE A 255 5.93 33.90 12.49
CA PHE A 255 6.22 34.88 11.45
C PHE A 255 7.72 35.07 11.25
#